data_AF-A0A3D4YGA5-F1
#
_entry.id   AF-A0A3D4YGA5-F1
#
_cell.length_a   1.000
_cell.length_b   1.000
_cell.length_c   1.000
_cell.angle_alpha   90.00
_cell.angle_beta   90.00
_cell.angle_gamma   90.00
#
_symmetry.space_group_name_H-M   'P 1'
#
loop_
_entity.id
_entity.type
_entity.pdbx_description
1 polymer ?
#
loop_
_entity_poly.entity_id
_entity_poly.type
_entity_poly.pdbx_seq_one_letter_code
_entity_poly.pdbx_strand_id
1 'polypeptide(L)'
;METAKAYKKNRETEKGASQPSLAKGEEFTYEIIEHIGVLKTSSGGWTKELNVVSWNGNPEKYDLREWSEDHKKMSRGITLTPWEAKTLFDWFSERDMTVDAAEEA
;
A
#
# COMPACT_ATOMS: atom_id res chain seq x y z
N MET A 1 -3.11 -3.92 -33.73
CA MET A 1 -1.73 -3.39 -33.76
C MET A 1 -1.82 -1.89 -33.93
N GLU A 2 -0.86 -1.17 -33.33
CA GLU A 2 -0.72 0.29 -33.28
C GLU A 2 -1.44 1.03 -32.16
N THR A 3 -0.73 1.21 -31.03
CA THR A 3 -0.66 2.49 -30.30
C THR A 3 0.65 2.54 -29.48
N ALA A 4 1.81 2.41 -30.14
CA ALA A 4 3.14 2.53 -29.53
C ALA A 4 3.80 3.92 -29.75
N LYS A 5 3.03 4.96 -30.05
CA LYS A 5 3.56 6.30 -30.35
C LYS A 5 2.77 7.40 -29.65
N ALA A 6 3.00 7.56 -28.34
CA ALA A 6 2.75 8.85 -27.67
C ALA A 6 3.50 9.03 -26.34
N TYR A 7 4.36 8.10 -25.91
CA TYR A 7 5.11 8.26 -24.66
C TYR A 7 6.49 8.91 -24.87
N LYS A 8 6.51 10.08 -25.52
CA LYS A 8 7.70 10.95 -25.62
C LYS A 8 7.29 12.42 -25.67
N LYS A 9 6.80 12.96 -24.56
CA LYS A 9 7.01 14.37 -24.18
C LYS A 9 6.72 14.54 -22.70
N ASN A 10 7.56 15.33 -22.03
CA ASN A 10 7.55 15.68 -20.60
C ASN A 10 8.41 14.75 -19.74
N ARG A 11 9.71 14.75 -20.05
CA ARG A 11 10.79 14.22 -19.21
C ARG A 11 11.62 15.38 -18.67
N GLU A 12 10.97 16.32 -17.99
CA GLU A 12 11.62 17.42 -17.26
C GLU A 12 10.64 17.81 -16.14
N THR A 13 11.11 17.71 -14.89
CA THR A 13 10.40 17.92 -13.60
C THR A 13 9.68 16.73 -12.95
N GLU A 14 10.20 15.51 -13.05
CA GLU A 14 10.05 14.54 -11.97
C GLU A 14 11.44 13.97 -11.65
N LYS A 15 12.23 14.78 -10.93
CA LYS A 15 13.32 14.21 -10.14
C LYS A 15 12.63 13.28 -9.16
N GLY A 16 12.82 11.98 -9.35
CA GLY A 16 12.39 10.98 -8.39
C GLY A 16 12.78 11.46 -7.00
N ALA A 17 11.77 11.63 -6.14
CA ALA A 17 12.00 11.88 -4.73
C ALA A 17 12.72 10.64 -4.20
N SER A 18 14.06 10.66 -4.28
CA SER A 18 14.90 9.75 -3.54
C SER A 18 14.49 9.94 -2.10
N GLN A 19 13.86 8.91 -1.51
CA GLN A 19 13.46 8.94 -0.12
C GLN A 19 14.67 9.40 0.70
N PRO A 20 14.55 10.48 1.48
CA PRO A 20 15.61 10.81 2.42
C PRO A 20 15.79 9.59 3.33
N SER A 21 16.97 8.98 3.27
CA SER A 21 17.32 7.90 4.17
C SER A 21 17.33 8.48 5.58
N LEU A 22 16.51 7.94 6.49
CA LEU A 22 16.49 8.31 7.90
C LEU A 22 17.93 8.35 8.42
N ALA A 23 18.30 9.47 9.04
CA ALA A 23 19.59 9.57 9.71
C ALA A 23 19.62 8.56 10.84
N LYS A 24 20.79 7.95 11.10
CA LYS A 24 20.96 6.93 12.13
C LYS A 24 20.61 7.51 13.51
N GLY A 25 19.38 7.29 13.97
CA GLY A 25 18.87 7.80 15.26
C GLY A 25 17.48 8.43 15.23
N GLU A 26 16.86 8.63 14.06
CA GLU A 26 15.48 9.14 13.97
C GLU A 26 14.46 8.05 14.34
N GLU A 27 13.52 8.39 15.22
CA GLU A 27 12.44 7.51 15.65
C GLU A 27 11.48 7.24 14.48
N PHE A 28 11.20 5.96 14.22
CA PHE A 28 10.24 5.57 13.20
C PHE A 28 8.84 5.94 13.67
N THR A 29 8.19 6.83 12.94
CA THR A 29 6.83 7.31 13.24
C THR A 29 5.89 7.02 12.08
N TYR A 30 4.61 6.88 12.39
CA TYR A 30 3.57 6.68 11.40
C TYR A 30 2.24 7.22 11.90
N GLU A 31 1.38 7.59 10.97
CA GLU A 31 0.02 8.02 11.23
C GLU A 31 -0.92 7.30 10.26
N ILE A 32 -1.90 6.57 10.81
CA ILE A 32 -2.97 5.98 10.02
C ILE A 32 -3.98 7.09 9.75
N ILE A 33 -3.98 7.60 8.52
CA ILE A 33 -4.83 8.70 8.07
C ILE A 33 -6.25 8.19 7.83
N GLU A 34 -6.37 7.00 7.26
CA GLU A 34 -7.66 6.38 6.93
C GLU A 34 -7.56 4.86 7.07
N HIS A 35 -8.58 4.25 7.67
CA HIS A 35 -8.77 2.80 7.67
C HIS A 35 -9.77 2.41 6.58
N ILE A 36 -9.32 1.63 5.59
CA ILE A 36 -10.16 1.26 4.43
C ILE A 36 -10.89 -0.05 4.71
N GLY A 37 -10.22 -1.04 5.28
CA GLY A 37 -10.88 -2.27 5.69
C GLY A 37 -9.94 -3.41 6.11
N VAL A 38 -10.54 -4.44 6.69
CA VAL A 38 -9.88 -5.65 7.17
C VAL A 38 -10.06 -6.78 6.14
N LEU A 39 -8.96 -7.37 5.69
CA LEU A 39 -8.97 -8.55 4.81
C LEU A 39 -9.05 -9.85 5.60
N LYS A 40 -8.43 -9.93 6.77
CA LYS A 40 -8.41 -11.13 7.60
C LYS A 40 -8.19 -10.77 9.06
N THR A 41 -8.85 -11.50 9.95
CA THR A 41 -8.57 -11.48 11.40
C THR A 41 -7.96 -12.81 11.80
N SER A 42 -6.85 -12.77 12.54
CA SER A 42 -6.23 -13.95 13.13
C SER A 42 -6.86 -14.29 14.50
N SER A 43 -6.73 -15.53 14.94
CA SER A 43 -7.14 -15.95 16.29
C SER A 43 -6.41 -15.21 17.41
N GLY A 44 -5.24 -14.63 17.12
CA GLY A 44 -4.44 -13.84 18.07
C GLY A 44 -4.80 -12.35 18.12
N GLY A 45 -5.90 -11.93 17.50
CA GLY A 45 -6.34 -10.53 17.48
C GLY A 45 -5.59 -9.62 16.50
N TRP A 46 -4.65 -10.16 15.72
CA TRP A 46 -4.01 -9.42 14.65
C TRP A 46 -4.92 -9.35 13.43
N THR A 47 -4.96 -8.20 12.78
CA THR A 47 -5.78 -7.91 11.61
C THR A 47 -4.90 -7.57 10.42
N LYS A 48 -5.15 -8.20 9.27
CA LYS A 48 -4.59 -7.79 7.98
C LYS A 48 -5.48 -6.70 7.40
N GLU A 49 -4.93 -5.52 7.18
CA GLU A 49 -5.71 -4.33 6.85
C GLU A 49 -5.13 -3.62 5.64
N LEU A 50 -6.02 -2.95 4.89
CA LEU A 50 -5.67 -1.90 3.95
C LEU A 50 -5.95 -0.55 4.61
N ASN A 51 -4.93 0.30 4.69
CA ASN A 51 -4.98 1.62 5.30
C ASN A 51 -4.35 2.68 4.38
N VAL A 52 -4.61 3.96 4.66
CA VAL A 52 -3.82 5.09 4.17
C VAL A 52 -2.91 5.55 5.31
N VAL A 53 -1.59 5.52 5.09
CA VAL A 53 -0.60 5.78 6.14
C VAL A 53 0.42 6.82 5.69
N SER A 54 0.69 7.81 6.54
CA SER A 54 1.88 8.65 6.45
C SER A 54 3.01 8.02 7.25
N TRP A 55 4.14 7.76 6.60
CA TRP A 55 5.34 7.21 7.24
C TRP A 55 6.37 8.30 7.47
N ASN A 56 6.76 8.55 8.72
CA ASN A 56 7.73 9.57 9.11
C ASN A 56 7.39 10.96 8.56
N GLY A 57 6.10 11.33 8.56
CA GLY A 57 5.61 12.61 8.03
C GLY A 57 5.71 12.76 6.51
N ASN A 58 6.03 11.69 5.76
CA ASN A 58 6.00 11.71 4.30
C ASN A 58 4.56 11.68 3.76
N PRO A 59 4.35 12.04 2.47
CA PRO A 59 3.05 11.95 1.85
C PRO A 59 2.40 10.59 2.04
N GLU A 60 1.10 10.62 2.31
CA GLU A 60 0.30 9.45 2.60
C GLU A 60 0.25 8.48 1.42
N LYS A 61 0.27 7.19 1.75
CA LYS A 61 0.30 6.09 0.79
C LYS A 61 -0.65 5.00 1.24
N TYR A 62 -1.07 4.18 0.28
CA TYR A 62 -1.79 2.96 0.60
C TYR A 62 -0.84 1.97 1.25
N ASP A 63 -1.32 1.25 2.24
CA ASP A 63 -0.50 0.31 2.98
C ASP A 63 -1.30 -0.93 3.33
N LEU A 64 -0.74 -2.09 2.97
CA LEU A 64 -1.32 -3.39 3.23
C LEU A 64 -0.38 -4.18 4.15
N ARG A 65 -0.79 -4.38 5.41
CA ARG A 65 -0.01 -5.12 6.41
C ARG A 65 -0.88 -5.70 7.52
N GLU A 66 -0.27 -6.49 8.40
CA GLU A 66 -0.92 -6.93 9.63
C GLU A 66 -0.58 -6.01 10.81
N TRP A 67 -1.59 -5.67 11.59
CA TRP A 67 -1.52 -4.83 12.78
C TRP A 67 -1.96 -5.61 14.02
N SER A 68 -1.40 -5.25 15.19
CA SER A 68 -1.99 -5.64 16.46
C SER A 68 -3.32 -4.94 16.68
N GLU A 69 -4.17 -5.47 17.55
CA GLU A 69 -5.48 -4.92 17.88
C GLU A 69 -5.45 -3.44 18.32
N ASP A 70 -4.33 -2.99 18.91
CA ASP A 70 -4.12 -1.61 19.33
C ASP A 70 -3.29 -0.75 18.35
N HIS A 71 -3.02 -1.29 17.15
CA HIS A 71 -2.17 -0.73 16.09
C HIS A 71 -0.75 -0.34 16.51
N LYS A 72 -0.28 -0.69 17.72
CA LYS A 72 1.07 -0.31 18.18
C LYS A 72 2.18 -1.17 17.59
N LYS A 73 1.85 -2.38 17.16
CA LYS A 73 2.76 -3.31 16.50
C LYS A 73 2.26 -3.62 15.10
N MET A 74 3.21 -3.86 14.20
CA MET A 74 2.92 -4.18 12.82
C MET A 74 3.90 -5.23 12.31
N SER A 75 3.42 -6.08 11.40
CA SER A 75 4.26 -7.03 10.70
C SER A 75 4.91 -6.38 9.46
N ARG A 76 5.68 -7.17 8.70
CA ARG A 76 6.17 -6.74 7.40
C ARG A 76 5.00 -6.63 6.43
N GLY A 77 4.88 -5.48 5.76
CA GLY A 77 3.84 -5.20 4.78
C GLY A 77 4.38 -4.63 3.48
N ILE A 78 3.44 -4.11 2.67
CA ILE A 78 3.74 -3.39 1.44
C ILE A 78 3.08 -2.00 1.47
N THR A 79 3.86 -0.98 1.15
CA THR A 79 3.38 0.39 0.95
C THR A 79 3.35 0.66 -0.54
N LEU A 80 2.23 1.19 -1.03
CA LEU A 80 1.94 1.44 -2.42
C LEU A 80 1.66 2.93 -2.62
N THR A 81 2.32 3.52 -3.61
CA THR A 81 1.91 4.81 -4.13
C THR A 81 0.49 4.74 -4.70
N PRO A 82 -0.22 5.88 -4.84
CA PRO A 82 -1.54 5.89 -5.45
C PRO A 82 -1.58 5.27 -6.86
N TRP A 83 -0.52 5.45 -7.65
CA TRP A 83 -0.40 4.86 -8.98
C TRP A 83 -0.24 3.33 -8.94
N GLU A 84 0.59 2.80 -8.03
CA GLU A 84 0.75 1.35 -7.86
C GLU A 84 -0.56 0.71 -7.39
N ALA A 85 -1.24 1.32 -6.40
CA ALA A 85 -2.52 0.83 -5.89
C ALA A 85 -3.60 0.80 -6.98
N LYS A 86 -3.72 1.87 -7.77
CA LYS A 86 -4.64 1.92 -8.91
C LYS A 86 -4.30 0.85 -9.96
N THR A 87 -3.03 0.70 -10.31
CA THR A 87 -2.60 -0.28 -11.32
C THR A 87 -2.91 -1.70 -10.88
N LEU A 88 -2.68 -2.03 -9.61
CA LEU A 88 -3.06 -3.33 -9.04
C LEU A 88 -4.57 -3.54 -9.08
N PHE A 89 -5.36 -2.53 -8.68
CA PHE A 89 -6.81 -2.59 -8.72
C PHE A 89 -7.35 -2.86 -10.13
N ASP A 90 -6.81 -2.18 -11.14
CA ASP A 90 -7.19 -2.39 -12.55
C ASP A 90 -6.89 -3.84 -12.98
N TRP A 91 -5.68 -4.35 -12.69
CA TRP A 91 -5.32 -5.74 -13.01
C TRP A 91 -6.16 -6.79 -12.31
N PHE A 92 -6.56 -6.53 -11.07
CA PHE A 92 -7.47 -7.42 -10.35
C PHE A 92 -8.86 -7.40 -10.95
N SER A 93 -9.39 -6.21 -11.28
CA SER A 93 -10.73 -6.04 -11.84
C SER A 93 -10.90 -6.66 -13.23
N GLU A 94 -9.82 -6.77 -14.01
CA GLU A 94 -9.81 -7.40 -15.33
C GLU A 94 -9.73 -8.93 -15.28
N ARG A 95 -9.49 -9.52 -14.11
CA ARG A 95 -9.35 -10.97 -13.94
C ARG A 95 -10.64 -11.58 -13.39
N ASP A 96 -10.88 -12.83 -13.74
CA ASP A 96 -11.88 -13.62 -13.06
C ASP A 96 -11.38 -13.93 -11.64
N MET A 97 -11.99 -13.27 -10.65
CA MET A 97 -11.65 -13.37 -9.24
C MET A 97 -12.74 -14.13 -8.46
N THR A 98 -13.53 -14.97 -9.13
CA THR A 98 -14.45 -15.87 -8.41
C THR A 98 -13.64 -16.75 -7.46
N VAL A 99 -13.80 -16.49 -6.16
CA VAL A 99 -13.27 -17.36 -5.11
C VAL A 99 -14.36 -18.37 -4.76
N ASP A 100 -14.03 -19.65 -4.83
CA ASP A 100 -14.92 -20.69 -4.34
C ASP A 100 -15.04 -20.55 -2.83
N ALA A 101 -16.27 -20.42 -2.33
CA ALA A 101 -16.58 -20.11 -0.92
C ALA A 101 -16.06 -21.15 0.11
N ALA A 102 -15.36 -22.20 -0.33
CA ALA A 102 -14.83 -23.28 0.49
C ALA A 102 -13.36 -23.09 0.95
N GLU A 103 -12.64 -22.08 0.45
CA GLU A 103 -11.19 -21.92 0.75
C GLU A 103 -10.85 -20.93 1.89
N GLU A 104 -11.82 -20.26 2.50
CA GLU A 104 -11.58 -19.32 3.62
C GLU A 104 -11.82 -19.95 5.00
N ALA A 105 -11.06 -21.01 5.32
CA ALA A 105 -10.98 -21.59 6.68
C ALA A 105 -9.64 -21.25 7.37
#